data_AF-A0A7C2EJU7-F1
#
_entry.id   AF-A0A7C2EJU7-F1
#
_cell.length_a   1.000
_cell.length_b   1.000
_cell.length_c   1.000
_cell.angle_alpha   90.00
_cell.angle_beta   90.00
_cell.angle_gamma   90.00
#
_symmetry.space_group_name_H-M   'P 1'
#
loop_
_entity.id
_entity.type
_entity.pdbx_description
1 polymer ?
#
loop_
_entity_poly.entity_id
_entity_poly.type
_entity_poly.pdbx_seq_one_letter_code
_entity_poly.pdbx_strand_id
1 'polypeptide(L)'
;MPGKRSLRRVSIVFPIALVALLFASPAGAQTNYILNPVPPSYIEASTALPLAGDDAWLDIPLPFPFLFYGVTYDFGQPIYVSTNGYINFLVGNSSYSNLCLPEAATPNGAIYAFWDDLYVDGSASVRTELVGTAPNRQFVIEWRNVTFFADGTRRVDFEIVLHETGAILLQYRNINSDGRETGNSATVGLENQPGSEATQFSCYTNTSSIGPIGPGEFALGFSQPASVVTVPVDIKPGGCPNPVNVGSKGVLPVAILGTADFDVTTIDPGTVTLAGVAPLRWSLEDVGAPYEPLVRRIDAYQCSALGPDGYLDMAFKFDTQEVAAALTVLGDVEDKKVLTLQVSGKLLDATTEIRGEDVVIIRKGGKEK
;
A
#
# COMPACT_ATOMS: atom_id res chain seq x y z
N MET A 1 49.40 -24.15 48.55
CA MET A 1 48.07 -23.51 48.57
C MET A 1 48.17 -22.12 47.94
N PRO A 2 47.70 -21.92 46.69
CA PRO A 2 47.56 -20.59 46.11
C PRO A 2 46.13 -20.06 46.32
N GLY A 3 46.00 -18.90 46.95
CA GLY A 3 44.73 -18.21 47.18
C GLY A 3 44.20 -17.55 45.92
N LYS A 4 42.93 -17.84 45.58
CA LYS A 4 42.19 -17.32 44.44
C LYS A 4 42.12 -15.78 44.46
N ARG A 5 42.54 -15.13 43.36
CA ARG A 5 42.18 -13.74 43.06
C ARG A 5 40.72 -13.71 42.59
N SER A 6 39.88 -12.97 43.32
CA SER A 6 38.50 -12.66 42.96
C SER A 6 38.47 -11.57 41.89
N LEU A 7 37.98 -11.90 40.69
CA LEU A 7 37.60 -10.94 39.67
C LEU A 7 36.22 -10.38 40.03
N ARG A 8 36.16 -9.14 40.51
CA ARG A 8 34.90 -8.40 40.66
C ARG A 8 34.37 -8.07 39.26
N ARG A 9 33.24 -8.66 38.86
CA ARG A 9 32.44 -8.19 37.72
C ARG A 9 31.92 -6.79 38.08
N VAL A 10 32.32 -5.79 37.31
CA VAL A 10 31.68 -4.47 37.30
C VAL A 10 30.45 -4.61 36.40
N SER A 11 29.26 -4.67 36.99
CA SER A 11 28.01 -4.58 36.25
C SER A 11 27.79 -3.11 35.86
N ILE A 12 28.09 -2.76 34.61
CA ILE A 12 27.67 -1.48 34.04
C ILE A 12 26.20 -1.66 33.64
N VAL A 13 25.30 -1.11 34.46
CA VAL A 13 23.88 -1.02 34.14
C VAL A 13 23.74 0.17 33.19
N PHE A 14 23.54 -0.08 31.90
CA PHE A 14 23.05 0.94 30.98
C PHE A 14 21.55 1.14 31.24
N PRO A 15 21.08 2.37 31.49
CA PRO A 15 19.65 2.60 31.61
C PRO A 15 19.03 2.42 30.23
N ILE A 16 18.09 1.48 30.12
CA ILE A 16 17.20 1.34 28.95
C ILE A 16 16.34 2.60 28.94
N ALA A 17 16.66 3.53 28.05
CA ALA A 17 15.78 4.63 27.72
C ALA A 17 14.55 4.03 27.03
N LEU A 18 13.40 4.13 27.69
CA LEU A 18 12.10 3.87 27.10
C LEU A 18 11.89 4.92 26.00
N VAL A 19 12.24 4.58 24.76
CA VAL A 19 11.85 5.37 23.59
C VAL A 19 10.37 5.09 23.39
N ALA A 20 9.53 5.97 23.93
CA ALA A 20 8.15 6.06 23.47
C ALA A 20 8.20 6.57 22.03
N LEU A 21 8.03 5.68 21.05
CA LEU A 21 7.70 6.09 19.69
C LEU A 21 6.32 6.77 19.75
N LEU A 22 6.34 8.10 19.76
CA LEU A 22 5.19 8.89 19.39
C LEU A 22 5.02 8.72 17.88
N PHE A 23 4.12 7.83 17.46
CA PHE A 23 3.60 7.84 16.10
C PHE A 23 2.74 9.10 15.93
N ALA A 24 3.36 10.18 15.47
CA ALA A 24 2.63 11.23 14.79
C ALA A 24 2.46 10.77 13.34
N SER A 25 1.32 10.13 13.03
CA SER A 25 0.88 9.97 11.64
C SER A 25 0.17 11.24 11.21
N PRO A 26 0.62 11.96 10.18
CA PRO A 26 -0.29 12.69 9.32
C PRO A 26 -0.70 11.81 8.13
N ALA A 27 -1.98 11.94 7.76
CA ALA A 27 -2.63 11.46 6.53
C ALA A 27 -3.01 9.96 6.42
N GLY A 28 -4.30 9.70 6.66
CA GLY A 28 -5.07 8.57 6.10
C GLY A 28 -5.01 7.27 6.91
N ALA A 29 -6.11 6.92 7.61
CA ALA A 29 -6.33 5.54 8.00
C ALA A 29 -6.34 4.69 6.72
N GLN A 30 -5.32 3.86 6.51
CA GLN A 30 -5.27 2.98 5.36
C GLN A 30 -6.39 1.94 5.51
N THR A 31 -7.28 1.87 4.53
CA THR A 31 -8.32 0.85 4.49
C THR A 31 -7.69 -0.54 4.29
N ASN A 32 -8.43 -1.59 4.70
CA ASN A 32 -8.07 -2.99 4.48
C ASN A 32 -7.51 -3.25 3.07
N TYR A 33 -6.55 -4.18 2.96
CA TYR A 33 -6.05 -4.66 1.67
C TYR A 33 -7.19 -5.16 0.79
N ILE A 34 -7.08 -4.89 -0.51
CA ILE A 34 -7.95 -5.47 -1.53
C ILE A 34 -7.43 -6.87 -1.84
N LEU A 35 -8.27 -7.86 -1.56
CA LEU A 35 -8.01 -9.28 -1.79
C LEU A 35 -8.64 -9.74 -3.10
N ASN A 36 -7.85 -10.39 -3.96
CA ASN A 36 -8.33 -11.06 -5.16
C ASN A 36 -7.61 -12.40 -5.36
N PRO A 37 -8.29 -13.47 -5.83
CA PRO A 37 -7.61 -14.60 -6.45
C PRO A 37 -6.81 -14.13 -7.65
N VAL A 38 -5.59 -14.64 -7.80
CA VAL A 38 -4.68 -14.30 -8.91
C VAL A 38 -4.10 -15.59 -9.53
N PRO A 39 -3.60 -15.54 -10.78
CA PRO A 39 -2.87 -16.67 -11.36
C PRO A 39 -1.68 -17.07 -10.47
N PRO A 40 -1.48 -18.37 -10.18
CA PRO A 40 -0.32 -18.83 -9.44
C PRO A 40 1.00 -18.55 -10.17
N SER A 41 2.01 -18.18 -9.38
CA SER A 41 3.37 -17.87 -9.81
C SER A 41 4.37 -18.28 -8.72
N TYR A 42 4.23 -19.51 -8.22
CA TYR A 42 4.97 -20.02 -7.06
C TYR A 42 6.49 -19.99 -7.27
N ILE A 43 7.25 -19.55 -6.26
CA ILE A 43 8.72 -19.42 -6.33
C ILE A 43 9.40 -20.43 -5.40
N GLU A 44 10.13 -21.40 -5.96
CA GLU A 44 10.94 -22.28 -5.13
C GLU A 44 12.13 -21.54 -4.51
N ALA A 45 12.06 -21.25 -3.21
CA ALA A 45 13.13 -20.56 -2.52
C ALA A 45 14.37 -21.45 -2.33
N SER A 46 15.57 -20.89 -2.49
CA SER A 46 16.81 -21.68 -2.44
C SER A 46 17.47 -21.71 -1.06
N THR A 47 17.26 -20.70 -0.20
CA THR A 47 17.98 -20.58 1.08
C THR A 47 17.16 -21.18 2.22
N ALA A 48 17.62 -22.27 2.83
CA ALA A 48 16.94 -22.85 4.00
C ALA A 48 17.25 -22.05 5.28
N LEU A 49 16.21 -21.76 6.06
CA LEU A 49 16.34 -21.20 7.40
C LEU A 49 16.58 -22.31 8.43
N PRO A 50 17.34 -22.04 9.52
CA PRO A 50 17.47 -22.96 10.64
C PRO A 50 16.22 -22.94 11.54
N LEU A 51 15.05 -23.10 10.93
CA LEU A 51 13.74 -23.13 11.58
C LEU A 51 13.10 -24.50 11.33
N ALA A 52 12.93 -25.28 12.40
CA ALA A 52 12.42 -26.64 12.34
C ALA A 52 11.66 -27.00 13.62
N GLY A 53 10.94 -28.12 13.60
CA GLY A 53 10.20 -28.63 14.75
C GLY A 53 8.82 -28.01 14.90
N ASP A 54 8.37 -27.95 16.16
CA ASP A 54 7.06 -27.49 16.59
C ASP A 54 7.18 -26.18 17.36
N ASP A 55 6.17 -25.31 17.27
CA ASP A 55 6.04 -24.07 18.03
C ASP A 55 7.31 -23.22 18.11
N ALA A 56 8.03 -23.09 17.00
CA ALA A 56 9.27 -22.34 16.91
C ALA A 56 9.11 -21.10 16.02
N TRP A 57 9.99 -20.12 16.24
CA TRP A 57 10.10 -18.94 15.39
C TRP A 57 11.55 -18.54 15.20
N LEU A 58 11.82 -17.80 14.13
CA LEU A 58 13.13 -17.22 13.81
C LEU A 58 12.94 -15.81 13.26
N ASP A 59 13.75 -14.85 13.70
CA ASP A 59 13.81 -13.55 13.06
C ASP A 59 14.72 -13.55 11.82
N ILE A 60 14.29 -12.84 10.78
CA ILE A 60 15.06 -12.60 9.56
C ILE A 60 14.94 -11.12 9.14
N PRO A 61 15.98 -10.52 8.54
CA PRO A 61 15.94 -9.12 8.15
C PRO A 61 15.11 -8.91 6.89
N LEU A 62 14.34 -7.82 6.84
CA LEU A 62 13.72 -7.34 5.61
C LEU A 62 14.78 -6.87 4.61
N PRO A 63 14.74 -7.31 3.33
CA PRO A 63 15.71 -6.91 2.32
C PRO A 63 15.40 -5.56 1.66
N PHE A 64 14.27 -4.94 1.98
CA PHE A 64 13.84 -3.61 1.56
C PHE A 64 12.83 -3.04 2.57
N PRO A 65 12.63 -1.71 2.62
CA PRO A 65 11.55 -1.12 3.39
C PRO A 65 10.21 -1.67 2.94
N PHE A 66 9.33 -2.01 3.88
CA PHE A 66 8.02 -2.58 3.58
C PHE A 66 6.92 -1.87 4.36
N LEU A 67 5.91 -1.38 3.65
CA LEU A 67 4.74 -0.73 4.24
C LEU A 67 3.67 -1.76 4.53
N PHE A 68 3.27 -1.92 5.80
CA PHE A 68 2.24 -2.85 6.21
C PHE A 68 1.25 -2.16 7.15
N TYR A 69 -0.02 -2.01 6.72
CA TYR A 69 -1.07 -1.29 7.46
C TYR A 69 -0.63 0.10 7.95
N GLY A 70 -0.14 0.93 7.02
CA GLY A 70 0.31 2.30 7.34
C GLY A 70 1.62 2.41 8.13
N VAL A 71 2.24 1.30 8.55
CA VAL A 71 3.53 1.31 9.25
C VAL A 71 4.65 0.87 8.30
N THR A 72 5.65 1.71 8.12
CA THR A 72 6.86 1.37 7.36
C THR A 72 7.85 0.64 8.27
N TYR A 73 8.21 -0.57 7.87
CA TYR A 73 9.30 -1.35 8.46
C TYR A 73 10.55 -1.17 7.60
N ASP A 74 11.61 -0.62 8.19
CA ASP A 74 12.81 -0.23 7.44
C ASP A 74 13.66 -1.43 6.98
N PHE A 75 14.53 -1.19 6.00
CA PHE A 75 15.56 -2.16 5.58
C PHE A 75 16.34 -2.70 6.78
N GLY A 76 16.49 -4.03 6.85
CA GLY A 76 17.22 -4.71 7.89
C GLY A 76 16.47 -4.88 9.22
N GLN A 77 15.26 -4.32 9.37
CA GLN A 77 14.43 -4.63 10.54
C GLN A 77 13.99 -6.10 10.52
N PRO A 78 13.88 -6.74 11.68
CA PRO A 78 13.48 -8.13 11.77
C PRO A 78 11.98 -8.30 11.50
N ILE A 79 11.64 -9.32 10.71
CA ILE A 79 10.34 -9.98 10.76
C ILE A 79 10.51 -11.36 11.38
N TYR A 80 9.48 -11.87 12.03
CA TYR A 80 9.53 -13.12 12.76
C TYR A 80 8.73 -14.19 12.01
N VAL A 81 9.42 -15.23 11.54
CA VAL A 81 8.82 -16.36 10.80
C VAL A 81 8.49 -17.47 11.79
N SER A 82 7.25 -17.94 11.75
CA SER A 82 6.75 -19.01 12.62
C SER A 82 6.73 -20.36 11.90
N THR A 83 6.97 -21.47 12.61
CA THR A 83 6.68 -22.81 12.08
C THR A 83 5.20 -22.98 11.73
N ASN A 84 4.32 -22.24 12.42
CA ASN A 84 2.87 -22.28 12.30
C ASN A 84 2.31 -21.41 11.15
N GLY A 85 3.09 -21.21 10.08
CA GLY A 85 2.58 -20.75 8.78
C GLY A 85 2.25 -19.26 8.65
N TYR A 86 2.90 -18.41 9.43
CA TYR A 86 2.76 -16.95 9.34
C TYR A 86 4.07 -16.21 9.61
N ILE A 87 4.10 -14.93 9.22
CA ILE A 87 5.12 -13.98 9.67
C ILE A 87 4.50 -12.88 10.55
N ASN A 88 5.27 -12.37 11.51
CA ASN A 88 4.89 -11.28 12.40
C ASN A 88 5.88 -10.12 12.27
N PHE A 89 5.38 -8.88 12.26
CA PHE A 89 6.22 -7.68 12.13
C PHE A 89 6.55 -7.01 13.47
N LEU A 90 5.94 -7.44 14.58
CA LEU A 90 6.07 -6.83 15.89
C LEU A 90 7.03 -7.61 16.79
N VAL A 91 6.78 -8.90 16.95
CA VAL A 91 7.49 -9.75 17.91
C VAL A 91 7.44 -11.23 17.51
N GLY A 92 8.46 -12.00 17.92
CA GLY A 92 8.47 -13.45 17.77
C GLY A 92 7.27 -14.10 18.44
N ASN A 93 6.53 -14.91 17.67
CA ASN A 93 5.37 -15.65 18.13
C ASN A 93 5.30 -16.98 17.38
N SER A 94 4.89 -18.03 18.09
CA SER A 94 4.70 -19.36 17.53
C SER A 94 3.37 -19.97 17.94
N SER A 95 2.35 -19.17 18.26
CA SER A 95 1.01 -19.69 18.58
C SER A 95 0.50 -20.59 17.45
N TYR A 96 0.15 -21.84 17.77
CA TYR A 96 -0.52 -22.77 16.87
C TYR A 96 -2.05 -22.59 16.87
N SER A 97 -2.61 -22.02 17.94
CA SER A 97 -4.05 -21.82 18.07
C SER A 97 -4.46 -20.57 17.29
N ASN A 98 -5.05 -20.79 16.13
CA ASN A 98 -5.56 -19.73 15.27
C ASN A 98 -6.93 -19.20 15.71
N LEU A 99 -7.25 -17.97 15.27
CA LEU A 99 -8.52 -17.29 15.50
C LEU A 99 -8.99 -16.64 14.18
N CYS A 100 -10.27 -16.29 14.10
CA CYS A 100 -10.77 -15.51 12.95
C CYS A 100 -10.43 -14.04 13.11
N LEU A 101 -10.16 -13.36 12.01
CA LEU A 101 -9.70 -11.97 11.98
C LEU A 101 -10.88 -11.03 11.62
N PRO A 102 -10.89 -9.78 12.10
CA PRO A 102 -9.90 -9.20 13.02
C PRO A 102 -10.06 -9.72 14.46
N GLU A 103 -8.95 -9.88 15.15
CA GLU A 103 -8.86 -10.30 16.55
C GLU A 103 -7.74 -9.54 17.26
N ALA A 104 -8.04 -8.99 18.44
CA ALA A 104 -7.06 -8.21 19.21
C ALA A 104 -6.08 -9.10 19.99
N ALA A 105 -6.42 -10.37 20.19
CA ALA A 105 -5.55 -11.36 20.81
C ALA A 105 -4.39 -11.75 19.89
N THR A 106 -3.16 -11.71 20.44
CA THR A 106 -1.93 -12.00 19.70
C THR A 106 -1.92 -13.40 19.06
N PRO A 107 -1.22 -13.59 17.93
CA PRO A 107 -0.39 -12.62 17.18
C PRO A 107 -1.21 -11.52 16.48
N ASN A 108 -0.67 -10.30 16.39
CA ASN A 108 -1.22 -9.18 15.60
C ASN A 108 -0.09 -8.60 14.73
N GLY A 109 -0.41 -7.75 13.74
CA GLY A 109 0.60 -7.18 12.85
C GLY A 109 1.29 -8.28 12.05
N ALA A 110 0.50 -9.18 11.47
CA ALA A 110 0.97 -10.44 10.90
C ALA A 110 0.28 -10.78 9.58
N ILE A 111 0.96 -11.62 8.81
CA ILE A 111 0.49 -12.19 7.55
C ILE A 111 0.40 -13.69 7.73
N TYR A 112 -0.82 -14.21 7.66
CA TYR A 112 -1.17 -15.60 7.89
C TYR A 112 -1.37 -16.31 6.56
N ALA A 113 -0.35 -17.05 6.11
CA ALA A 113 -0.45 -17.84 4.87
C ALA A 113 -1.20 -19.15 5.09
N PHE A 114 -0.96 -19.78 6.24
CA PHE A 114 -1.58 -21.03 6.64
C PHE A 114 -1.48 -21.15 8.17
N TRP A 115 -2.13 -20.25 8.90
CA TRP A 115 -2.02 -20.26 10.37
C TRP A 115 -2.80 -21.44 10.97
N ASP A 116 -2.05 -22.45 11.40
CA ASP A 116 -2.53 -23.70 12.00
C ASP A 116 -1.38 -24.33 12.83
N ASP A 117 -1.65 -25.48 13.44
CA ASP A 117 -0.70 -26.30 14.18
C ASP A 117 0.16 -27.16 13.23
N LEU A 118 1.31 -26.59 12.83
CA LEU A 118 2.22 -27.14 11.81
C LEU A 118 3.54 -27.62 12.43
N TYR A 119 4.14 -28.61 11.76
CA TYR A 119 5.39 -29.22 12.16
C TYR A 119 6.36 -29.29 10.99
N VAL A 120 7.57 -28.77 11.19
CA VAL A 120 8.65 -28.79 10.21
C VAL A 120 9.56 -29.97 10.54
N ASP A 121 9.22 -31.14 10.00
CA ASP A 121 9.97 -32.38 10.21
C ASP A 121 11.25 -32.47 9.36
N GLY A 122 11.97 -33.59 9.44
CA GLY A 122 13.21 -33.81 8.67
C GLY A 122 13.03 -33.88 7.15
N SER A 123 11.78 -33.91 6.64
CA SER A 123 11.46 -33.87 5.21
C SER A 123 10.92 -32.50 4.77
N ALA A 124 10.80 -31.55 5.69
CA ALA A 124 10.28 -30.21 5.48
C ALA A 124 11.36 -29.15 5.68
N SER A 125 11.11 -27.93 5.19
CA SER A 125 11.97 -26.80 5.48
C SER A 125 11.23 -25.47 5.31
N VAL A 126 11.60 -24.48 6.13
CA VAL A 126 11.26 -23.08 5.86
C VAL A 126 12.42 -22.41 5.11
N ARG A 127 12.13 -21.64 4.07
CA ARG A 127 13.13 -21.15 3.11
C ARG A 127 12.86 -19.70 2.71
N THR A 128 13.88 -19.02 2.21
CA THR A 128 13.76 -17.66 1.67
C THR A 128 14.50 -17.47 0.35
N GLU A 129 14.04 -16.49 -0.43
CA GLU A 129 14.63 -16.07 -1.70
C GLU A 129 14.38 -14.58 -1.93
N LEU A 130 15.37 -13.89 -2.49
CA LEU A 130 15.22 -12.50 -2.95
C LEU A 130 15.30 -12.49 -4.47
N VAL A 131 14.18 -12.21 -5.12
CA VAL A 131 14.08 -12.21 -6.59
C VAL A 131 14.02 -10.77 -7.10
N GLY A 132 14.64 -10.54 -8.27
CA GLY A 132 14.58 -9.26 -8.97
C GLY A 132 15.59 -8.22 -8.46
N THR A 133 15.38 -6.97 -8.87
CA THR A 133 16.23 -5.82 -8.54
C THR A 133 15.37 -4.62 -8.19
N ALA A 134 15.88 -3.72 -7.35
CA ALA A 134 15.15 -2.51 -6.97
C ALA A 134 14.73 -1.69 -8.22
N PRO A 135 13.55 -1.07 -8.22
CA PRO A 135 12.55 -1.01 -7.14
C PRO A 135 11.47 -2.11 -7.21
N ASN A 136 11.74 -3.23 -7.89
CA ASN A 136 10.75 -4.30 -8.14
C ASN A 136 11.21 -5.65 -7.55
N ARG A 137 11.78 -5.65 -6.35
CA ARG A 137 12.19 -6.89 -5.67
C ARG A 137 10.99 -7.65 -5.11
N GLN A 138 11.16 -8.95 -4.97
CA GLN A 138 10.24 -9.85 -4.28
C GLN A 138 11.01 -10.62 -3.21
N PHE A 139 10.50 -10.61 -1.98
CA PHE A 139 11.04 -11.41 -0.89
C PHE A 139 10.10 -12.56 -0.58
N VAL A 140 10.58 -13.78 -0.82
CA VAL A 140 9.82 -15.02 -0.67
C VAL A 140 10.16 -15.64 0.68
N ILE A 141 9.13 -16.06 1.42
CA ILE A 141 9.23 -16.89 2.61
C ILE A 141 8.37 -18.14 2.36
N GLU A 142 9.01 -19.28 2.16
CA GLU A 142 8.37 -20.54 1.74
C GLU A 142 8.37 -21.56 2.89
N TRP A 143 7.24 -22.20 3.13
CA TRP A 143 7.10 -23.43 3.91
C TRP A 143 6.95 -24.58 2.94
N ARG A 144 8.00 -25.38 2.82
CA ARG A 144 8.07 -26.50 1.89
C ARG A 144 7.82 -27.82 2.61
N ASN A 145 6.85 -28.57 2.12
CA ASN A 145 6.52 -29.93 2.51
C ASN A 145 6.26 -30.08 4.02
N VAL A 146 5.72 -29.03 4.66
CA VAL A 146 5.43 -29.02 6.10
C VAL A 146 4.21 -29.88 6.40
N THR A 147 4.21 -30.51 7.57
CA THR A 147 3.13 -31.40 8.03
C THR A 147 2.37 -30.74 9.18
N PHE A 148 1.32 -31.39 9.68
CA PHE A 148 0.60 -30.95 10.88
C PHE A 148 1.15 -31.67 12.12
N PHE A 149 1.20 -31.00 13.28
CA PHE A 149 1.84 -31.57 14.48
C PHE A 149 1.29 -32.95 14.88
N ALA A 150 -0.04 -33.09 14.90
CA ALA A 150 -0.72 -34.35 15.21
C ALA A 150 -1.03 -35.23 13.97
N ASP A 151 -0.61 -34.81 12.77
CA ASP A 151 -0.88 -35.52 11.52
C ASP A 151 0.28 -35.39 10.52
N GLY A 152 1.12 -36.42 10.51
CA GLY A 152 2.27 -36.60 9.62
C GLY A 152 1.93 -37.02 8.18
N THR A 153 0.66 -37.31 7.88
CA THR A 153 0.24 -37.94 6.61
C THR A 153 -0.12 -36.94 5.52
N ARG A 154 -0.42 -35.72 5.91
CA ARG A 154 -0.81 -34.60 5.04
C ARG A 154 0.28 -33.56 5.03
N ARG A 155 0.53 -32.96 3.86
CA ARG A 155 1.59 -31.98 3.71
C ARG A 155 1.14 -30.84 2.83
N VAL A 156 1.66 -29.65 3.09
CA VAL A 156 1.34 -28.45 2.34
C VAL A 156 2.62 -27.71 1.94
N ASP A 157 2.58 -27.12 0.76
CA ASP A 157 3.59 -26.19 0.26
C ASP A 157 2.94 -24.83 0.07
N PHE A 158 3.45 -23.81 0.76
CA PHE A 158 2.94 -22.45 0.63
C PHE A 158 4.01 -21.40 0.86
N GLU A 159 3.78 -20.18 0.37
CA GLU A 159 4.71 -19.08 0.52
C GLU A 159 4.00 -17.74 0.73
N ILE A 160 4.71 -16.84 1.41
CA ILE A 160 4.42 -15.41 1.46
C ILE A 160 5.42 -14.72 0.56
N VAL A 161 4.94 -13.93 -0.40
CA VAL A 161 5.78 -13.08 -1.23
C VAL A 161 5.48 -11.63 -0.90
N LEU A 162 6.47 -10.93 -0.36
CA LEU A 162 6.41 -9.47 -0.18
C LEU A 162 7.00 -8.82 -1.44
N HIS A 163 6.23 -7.96 -2.11
CA HIS A 163 6.75 -7.14 -3.19
C HIS A 163 7.25 -5.81 -2.62
N GLU A 164 8.37 -5.30 -3.15
CA GLU A 164 8.91 -3.98 -2.80
C GLU A 164 7.90 -2.84 -3.06
N THR A 165 6.91 -3.07 -3.93
CA THR A 165 5.79 -2.15 -4.21
C THR A 165 4.69 -2.14 -3.14
N GLY A 166 4.77 -2.99 -2.11
CA GLY A 166 3.76 -3.13 -1.05
C GLY A 166 2.66 -4.16 -1.35
N ALA A 167 2.68 -4.81 -2.52
CA ALA A 167 1.80 -5.95 -2.79
C ALA A 167 2.26 -7.20 -2.04
N ILE A 168 1.31 -8.07 -1.68
CA ILE A 168 1.58 -9.33 -0.97
C ILE A 168 0.89 -10.45 -1.74
N LEU A 169 1.60 -11.57 -1.93
CA LEU A 169 1.02 -12.81 -2.44
C LEU A 169 1.06 -13.89 -1.36
N LEU A 170 -0.03 -14.65 -1.27
CA LEU A 170 -0.04 -15.96 -0.62
C LEU A 170 -0.18 -17.00 -1.72
N GLN A 171 0.80 -17.87 -1.90
CA GLN A 171 0.79 -18.86 -2.98
C GLN A 171 0.90 -20.27 -2.42
N TYR A 172 0.24 -21.22 -3.07
CA TYR A 172 0.12 -22.60 -2.66
C TYR A 172 0.39 -23.51 -3.86
N ARG A 173 0.99 -24.66 -3.62
CA ARG A 173 1.16 -25.72 -4.62
C ARG A 173 1.04 -27.09 -3.97
N ASN A 174 0.91 -28.12 -4.80
CA ASN A 174 0.78 -29.51 -4.36
C ASN A 174 -0.35 -29.75 -3.34
N ILE A 175 -1.40 -28.92 -3.36
CA ILE A 175 -2.52 -29.03 -2.43
C ILE A 175 -3.48 -30.12 -2.90
N ASN A 176 -3.66 -31.18 -2.12
CA ASN A 176 -4.64 -32.21 -2.44
C ASN A 176 -6.07 -31.71 -2.22
N SER A 177 -7.05 -32.38 -2.85
CA SER A 177 -8.48 -32.17 -2.57
C SER A 177 -8.90 -32.78 -1.23
N ASP A 178 -8.19 -32.40 -0.15
CA ASP A 178 -8.41 -32.81 1.24
C ASP A 178 -8.73 -31.56 2.07
N GLY A 179 -9.68 -31.68 3.02
CA GLY A 179 -10.12 -30.55 3.82
C GLY A 179 -8.98 -29.87 4.60
N ARG A 180 -8.08 -30.66 5.19
CA ARG A 180 -7.00 -30.15 6.02
C ARG A 180 -5.95 -29.43 5.18
N GLU A 181 -5.58 -29.98 4.02
CA GLU A 181 -4.65 -29.31 3.09
C GLU A 181 -5.26 -28.07 2.41
N THR A 182 -6.58 -28.07 2.19
CA THR A 182 -7.32 -26.89 1.69
C THR A 182 -7.66 -25.86 2.78
N GLY A 183 -7.08 -26.02 3.98
CA GLY A 183 -7.11 -25.02 5.05
C GLY A 183 -8.39 -25.01 5.88
N ASN A 184 -9.12 -26.11 5.99
CA ASN A 184 -10.40 -26.18 6.72
C ASN A 184 -10.29 -25.93 8.24
N SER A 185 -9.08 -25.86 8.77
CA SER A 185 -8.75 -25.54 10.15
C SER A 185 -7.86 -24.30 10.28
N ALA A 186 -7.33 -23.79 9.16
CA ALA A 186 -6.38 -22.70 9.16
C ALA A 186 -7.07 -21.33 9.12
N THR A 187 -6.35 -20.32 9.58
CA THR A 187 -6.65 -18.91 9.30
C THR A 187 -5.73 -18.40 8.20
N VAL A 188 -6.31 -17.73 7.20
CA VAL A 188 -5.58 -17.13 6.07
C VAL A 188 -6.00 -15.68 5.91
N GLY A 189 -5.03 -14.77 5.90
CA GLY A 189 -5.28 -13.34 5.76
C GLY A 189 -4.17 -12.46 6.32
N LEU A 190 -4.49 -11.18 6.50
CA LEU A 190 -3.59 -10.17 7.05
C LEU A 190 -4.32 -9.38 8.11
N GLU A 191 -3.58 -8.93 9.11
CA GLU A 191 -4.12 -8.18 10.23
C GLU A 191 -3.17 -7.06 10.65
N ASN A 192 -3.75 -5.92 10.99
CA ASN A 192 -3.02 -4.75 11.43
C ASN A 192 -2.41 -4.95 12.84
N GLN A 193 -1.54 -4.01 13.23
CA GLN A 193 -0.75 -4.09 14.46
C GLN A 193 -1.62 -4.15 15.73
N PRO A 194 -2.77 -3.43 15.83
CA PRO A 194 -3.69 -3.56 16.95
C PRO A 194 -4.63 -4.78 16.92
N GLY A 195 -4.74 -5.51 15.81
CA GLY A 195 -5.78 -6.55 15.64
C GLY A 195 -7.19 -5.99 15.47
N SER A 196 -7.32 -4.74 15.03
CA SER A 196 -8.60 -4.05 14.85
C SER A 196 -9.11 -4.06 13.41
N GLU A 197 -8.22 -4.30 12.45
CA GLU A 197 -8.51 -4.30 11.01
C GLU A 197 -7.80 -5.49 10.36
N ALA A 198 -8.50 -6.17 9.46
CA ALA A 198 -7.98 -7.34 8.79
C ALA A 198 -8.59 -7.52 7.40
N THR A 199 -7.81 -8.12 6.50
CA THR A 199 -8.31 -8.70 5.26
C THR A 199 -8.20 -10.22 5.37
N GLN A 200 -9.29 -10.86 5.77
CA GLN A 200 -9.37 -12.32 5.90
C GLN A 200 -9.84 -12.96 4.59
N PHE A 201 -9.10 -13.98 4.14
CA PHE A 201 -9.56 -14.89 3.09
C PHE A 201 -10.42 -16.00 3.67
N SER A 202 -9.92 -16.70 4.69
CA SER A 202 -10.63 -17.82 5.31
C SER A 202 -10.30 -17.95 6.80
N CYS A 203 -11.26 -18.56 7.51
CA CYS A 203 -11.10 -19.04 8.86
C CYS A 203 -11.87 -20.34 9.01
N TYR A 204 -11.17 -21.44 9.26
CA TYR A 204 -11.77 -22.77 9.36
C TYR A 204 -12.62 -23.16 8.12
N THR A 205 -13.82 -23.74 8.31
CA THR A 205 -14.69 -24.29 7.24
C THR A 205 -15.81 -23.36 6.75
N ASN A 206 -16.06 -22.21 7.39
CA ASN A 206 -17.45 -21.69 7.42
C ASN A 206 -17.61 -20.16 7.45
N THR A 207 -16.59 -19.37 7.15
CA THR A 207 -16.72 -17.90 7.10
C THR A 207 -16.11 -17.21 5.88
N SER A 208 -15.58 -17.94 4.89
CA SER A 208 -15.01 -17.30 3.70
C SER A 208 -16.08 -16.78 2.73
N SER A 209 -15.94 -15.53 2.30
CA SER A 209 -16.68 -14.96 1.18
C SER A 209 -16.18 -15.44 -0.19
N ILE A 210 -15.04 -16.16 -0.26
CA ILE A 210 -14.33 -16.52 -1.49
C ILE A 210 -14.06 -18.05 -1.61
N GLY A 211 -14.20 -18.83 -0.53
CA GLY A 211 -14.05 -20.30 -0.51
C GLY A 211 -12.75 -20.78 0.15
N PRO A 212 -12.48 -22.10 0.18
CA PRO A 212 -11.23 -22.64 0.72
C PRO A 212 -10.04 -22.41 -0.23
N ILE A 213 -8.82 -22.73 0.21
CA ILE A 213 -7.65 -22.80 -0.68
C ILE A 213 -7.96 -23.81 -1.79
N GLY A 214 -7.75 -23.42 -3.05
CA GLY A 214 -7.97 -24.30 -4.20
C GLY A 214 -6.97 -25.47 -4.26
N PRO A 215 -7.39 -26.67 -4.70
CA PRO A 215 -6.47 -27.79 -4.89
C PRO A 215 -5.52 -27.55 -6.06
N GLY A 216 -4.36 -28.20 -6.04
CA GLY A 216 -3.29 -28.02 -7.01
C GLY A 216 -2.47 -26.78 -6.70
N GLU A 217 -2.54 -25.80 -7.60
CA GLU A 217 -1.91 -24.48 -7.44
C GLU A 217 -3.00 -23.43 -7.19
N PHE A 218 -2.75 -22.54 -6.23
CA PHE A 218 -3.67 -21.47 -5.86
C PHE A 218 -2.87 -20.24 -5.42
N ALA A 219 -3.40 -19.05 -5.67
CA ALA A 219 -2.76 -17.82 -5.21
C ALA A 219 -3.78 -16.72 -4.89
N LEU A 220 -3.45 -15.94 -3.87
CA LEU A 220 -4.17 -14.77 -3.43
C LEU A 220 -3.27 -13.55 -3.53
N GLY A 221 -3.76 -12.49 -4.16
CA GLY A 221 -3.12 -11.19 -4.20
C GLY A 221 -3.79 -10.22 -3.24
N PHE A 222 -2.97 -9.58 -2.42
CA PHE A 222 -3.35 -8.50 -1.53
C PHE A 222 -2.64 -7.23 -1.97
N SER A 223 -3.43 -6.24 -2.36
CA SER A 223 -2.92 -4.94 -2.77
C SER A 223 -3.44 -3.87 -1.83
N GLN A 224 -2.58 -2.93 -1.46
CA GLN A 224 -3.03 -1.76 -0.76
C GLN A 224 -3.94 -0.95 -1.70
N PRO A 225 -5.07 -0.41 -1.21
CA PRO A 225 -5.78 0.60 -1.97
C PRO A 225 -4.82 1.77 -2.25
N ALA A 226 -4.87 2.31 -3.46
CA ALA A 226 -4.02 3.45 -3.82
C ALA A 226 -4.22 4.57 -2.79
N SER A 227 -3.14 5.02 -2.15
CA SER A 227 -3.18 6.18 -1.26
C SER A 227 -3.53 7.38 -2.12
N VAL A 228 -4.63 8.07 -1.82
CA VAL A 228 -5.04 9.26 -2.57
C VAL A 228 -4.81 10.49 -1.72
N VAL A 229 -3.89 11.36 -2.15
CA VAL A 229 -3.71 12.70 -1.58
C VAL A 229 -4.63 13.67 -2.31
N THR A 230 -5.45 14.39 -1.56
CA THR A 230 -6.24 15.49 -2.13
C THR A 230 -5.34 16.72 -2.25
N VAL A 231 -5.21 17.26 -3.45
CA VAL A 231 -4.33 18.41 -3.73
C VAL A 231 -5.14 19.64 -4.12
N PRO A 232 -4.73 20.85 -3.71
CA PRO A 232 -5.38 22.07 -4.17
C PRO A 232 -5.08 22.30 -5.64
N VAL A 233 -6.13 22.56 -6.42
CA VAL A 233 -6.03 22.83 -7.84
C VAL A 233 -6.68 24.17 -8.15
N ASP A 234 -6.06 24.90 -9.06
CA ASP A 234 -6.59 26.13 -9.63
C ASP A 234 -6.40 26.15 -11.14
N ILE A 235 -7.51 26.26 -11.88
CA ILE A 235 -7.53 26.37 -13.33
C ILE A 235 -7.59 27.84 -13.68
N LYS A 236 -6.55 28.36 -14.33
CA LYS A 236 -6.29 29.80 -14.50
C LYS A 236 -5.98 30.54 -13.19
N PRO A 237 -4.83 30.23 -12.57
CA PRO A 237 -4.33 30.96 -11.41
C PRO A 237 -4.40 32.48 -11.56
N GLY A 238 -4.89 33.14 -10.51
CA GLY A 238 -5.09 34.59 -10.43
C GLY A 238 -6.38 35.11 -11.06
N GLY A 239 -7.34 34.24 -11.41
CA GLY A 239 -8.65 34.61 -11.94
C GLY A 239 -9.77 33.79 -11.31
N CYS A 240 -10.94 34.41 -11.15
CA CYS A 240 -12.18 33.71 -10.78
C CYS A 240 -13.36 34.58 -11.26
N PRO A 241 -14.32 34.04 -12.04
CA PRO A 241 -14.47 32.65 -12.45
C PRO A 241 -13.42 32.22 -13.48
N ASN A 242 -13.33 30.92 -13.74
CA ASN A 242 -12.33 30.29 -14.62
C ASN A 242 -12.90 29.95 -16.00
N PRO A 243 -12.91 30.89 -16.98
CA PRO A 243 -13.59 30.66 -18.24
C PRO A 243 -12.81 29.71 -19.16
N VAL A 244 -13.39 28.62 -19.64
CA VAL A 244 -12.80 27.78 -20.69
C VAL A 244 -13.48 28.09 -22.01
N ASN A 245 -12.73 28.74 -22.92
CA ASN A 245 -13.20 28.99 -24.27
C ASN A 245 -12.88 27.80 -25.15
N VAL A 246 -13.91 27.03 -25.49
CA VAL A 246 -13.77 25.76 -26.23
C VAL A 246 -13.38 25.95 -27.70
N GLY A 247 -13.47 27.17 -28.23
CA GLY A 247 -12.93 27.53 -29.56
C GLY A 247 -11.48 28.03 -29.54
N SER A 248 -10.86 28.13 -28.36
CA SER A 248 -9.49 28.62 -28.22
C SER A 248 -8.48 27.57 -28.70
N LYS A 249 -7.55 27.98 -29.59
CA LYS A 249 -6.37 27.20 -29.99
C LYS A 249 -5.14 27.48 -29.13
N GLY A 250 -5.34 28.14 -27.99
CA GLY A 250 -4.30 28.46 -27.04
C GLY A 250 -4.10 27.38 -25.98
N VAL A 251 -3.37 27.74 -24.93
CA VAL A 251 -3.17 26.87 -23.77
C VAL A 251 -4.08 27.25 -22.62
N LEU A 252 -4.52 26.25 -21.86
CA LEU A 252 -5.20 26.41 -20.58
C LEU A 252 -4.17 26.27 -19.45
N PRO A 253 -3.86 27.34 -18.71
CA PRO A 253 -3.02 27.24 -17.53
C PRO A 253 -3.77 26.58 -16.37
N VAL A 254 -3.11 25.67 -15.66
CA VAL A 254 -3.61 25.01 -14.44
C VAL A 254 -2.45 24.89 -13.48
N ALA A 255 -2.69 24.98 -12.18
CA ALA A 255 -1.68 24.72 -11.16
C ALA A 255 -2.19 23.74 -10.11
N ILE A 256 -1.30 22.87 -9.66
CA ILE A 256 -1.43 22.18 -8.37
C ILE A 256 -0.67 23.05 -7.37
N LEU A 257 -1.37 23.59 -6.38
CA LEU A 257 -0.82 24.61 -5.50
C LEU A 257 -0.13 23.99 -4.29
N GLY A 258 1.06 24.51 -3.97
CA GLY A 258 1.81 24.11 -2.79
C GLY A 258 1.15 24.63 -1.52
N THR A 259 1.39 23.95 -0.41
CA THR A 259 0.95 24.41 0.92
C THR A 259 2.02 24.12 1.96
N ALA A 260 1.78 24.55 3.20
CA ALA A 260 2.61 24.14 4.34
C ALA A 260 2.68 22.62 4.53
N ASP A 261 1.63 21.91 4.10
CA ASP A 261 1.46 20.47 4.32
C ASP A 261 1.69 19.64 3.05
N PHE A 262 1.92 20.27 1.88
CA PHE A 262 2.09 19.58 0.61
C PHE A 262 3.18 20.20 -0.25
N ASP A 263 4.25 19.43 -0.46
CA ASP A 263 5.37 19.77 -1.34
C ASP A 263 5.13 19.23 -2.76
N VAL A 264 4.85 20.13 -3.70
CA VAL A 264 4.56 19.80 -5.10
C VAL A 264 5.74 19.15 -5.82
N THR A 265 6.97 19.26 -5.33
CA THR A 265 8.15 18.62 -5.95
C THR A 265 8.13 17.10 -5.83
N THR A 266 7.26 16.57 -4.97
CA THR A 266 7.02 15.13 -4.82
C THR A 266 6.13 14.56 -5.91
N ILE A 267 5.49 15.38 -6.75
CA ILE A 267 4.63 14.94 -7.85
C ILE A 267 5.49 14.40 -9.01
N ASP A 268 5.06 13.29 -9.63
CA ASP A 268 5.54 12.89 -10.95
C ASP A 268 4.75 13.64 -12.04
N PRO A 269 5.31 14.69 -12.65
CA PRO A 269 4.60 15.51 -13.63
C PRO A 269 4.24 14.73 -14.91
N GLY A 270 4.93 13.62 -15.20
CA GLY A 270 4.64 12.78 -16.37
C GLY A 270 3.34 12.00 -16.25
N THR A 271 2.78 11.91 -15.03
CA THR A 271 1.52 11.19 -14.75
C THR A 271 0.31 12.11 -14.63
N VAL A 272 0.53 13.44 -14.61
CA VAL A 272 -0.54 14.41 -14.35
C VAL A 272 -1.45 14.55 -15.57
N THR A 273 -2.76 14.53 -15.34
CA THR A 273 -3.77 14.77 -16.36
C THR A 273 -4.87 15.71 -15.87
N LEU A 274 -5.44 16.49 -16.76
CA LEU A 274 -6.67 17.27 -16.54
C LEU A 274 -7.80 16.63 -17.35
N ALA A 275 -8.81 16.09 -16.68
CA ALA A 275 -9.89 15.34 -17.34
C ALA A 275 -9.36 14.25 -18.31
N GLY A 276 -8.24 13.61 -17.96
CA GLY A 276 -7.57 12.58 -18.77
C GLY A 276 -6.64 13.10 -19.87
N VAL A 277 -6.54 14.42 -20.07
CA VAL A 277 -5.62 15.04 -21.04
C VAL A 277 -4.28 15.31 -20.38
N ALA A 278 -3.17 14.97 -21.03
CA ALA A 278 -1.82 15.24 -20.55
C ALA A 278 -1.40 16.70 -20.81
N PRO A 279 -0.54 17.30 -19.96
CA PRO A 279 -0.04 18.66 -20.19
C PRO A 279 0.96 18.70 -21.35
N LEU A 280 1.01 19.82 -22.07
CA LEU A 280 2.04 20.10 -23.08
C LEU A 280 3.41 20.36 -22.44
N ARG A 281 3.40 21.00 -21.26
CA ARG A 281 4.59 21.34 -20.48
C ARG A 281 4.20 21.72 -19.05
N TRP A 282 5.19 21.72 -18.17
CA TRP A 282 5.06 22.14 -16.78
C TRP A 282 6.26 22.97 -16.33
N SER A 283 6.11 23.70 -15.22
CA SER A 283 7.18 24.40 -14.49
C SER A 283 6.85 24.47 -13.00
N LEU A 284 7.87 24.72 -12.18
CA LEU A 284 7.73 24.99 -10.74
C LEU A 284 7.81 26.49 -10.51
N GLU A 285 6.69 27.11 -10.16
CA GLU A 285 6.53 28.56 -10.04
C GLU A 285 5.44 28.83 -9.00
N ASP A 286 5.59 29.86 -8.16
CA ASP A 286 4.53 30.36 -7.27
C ASP A 286 3.58 31.23 -8.09
N VAL A 287 2.35 30.74 -8.33
CA VAL A 287 1.38 31.34 -9.26
C VAL A 287 0.02 31.62 -8.64
N GLY A 288 -0.32 31.01 -7.50
CA GLY A 288 -1.64 31.18 -6.88
C GLY A 288 -1.69 30.76 -5.42
N ALA A 289 -2.88 30.86 -4.83
CA ALA A 289 -3.14 30.41 -3.46
C ALA A 289 -4.38 29.50 -3.40
N PRO A 290 -4.40 28.44 -2.57
CA PRO A 290 -5.52 27.51 -2.48
C PRO A 290 -6.89 28.15 -2.18
N TYR A 291 -7.94 27.55 -2.74
CA TYR A 291 -9.33 27.82 -2.35
C TYR A 291 -9.90 26.66 -1.54
N GLU A 292 -10.58 26.96 -0.43
CA GLU A 292 -11.28 25.97 0.38
C GLU A 292 -12.80 26.08 0.23
N PRO A 293 -13.54 24.95 0.10
CA PRO A 293 -13.06 23.56 0.20
C PRO A 293 -12.29 23.08 -1.03
N LEU A 294 -11.30 22.19 -0.87
CA LEU A 294 -10.55 21.59 -1.99
C LEU A 294 -11.38 20.77 -2.97
N VAL A 295 -12.52 20.23 -2.54
CA VAL A 295 -13.39 19.34 -3.32
C VAL A 295 -14.87 19.65 -3.12
N ARG A 296 -15.72 19.08 -3.97
CA ARG A 296 -17.17 19.25 -4.06
C ARG A 296 -17.57 20.69 -4.40
N ARG A 297 -16.78 21.32 -5.28
CA ARG A 297 -17.07 22.66 -5.80
C ARG A 297 -18.10 22.56 -6.93
N ILE A 298 -19.16 23.36 -6.87
CA ILE A 298 -20.33 23.30 -7.77
C ILE A 298 -20.70 24.66 -8.37
N ASP A 299 -20.24 25.76 -7.79
CA ASP A 299 -20.53 27.13 -8.26
C ASP A 299 -19.31 27.76 -8.94
N ALA A 300 -19.53 28.57 -9.98
CA ALA A 300 -18.46 29.16 -10.80
C ALA A 300 -17.51 30.10 -10.05
N TYR A 301 -17.89 30.56 -8.84
CA TYR A 301 -17.10 31.44 -7.99
C TYR A 301 -16.45 30.72 -6.81
N GLN A 302 -16.56 29.39 -6.76
CA GLN A 302 -15.79 28.56 -5.82
C GLN A 302 -14.38 28.32 -6.40
N CYS A 303 -13.65 29.39 -6.66
CA CYS A 303 -12.28 29.40 -7.16
C CYS A 303 -11.46 30.48 -6.48
N SER A 304 -10.13 30.38 -6.58
CA SER A 304 -9.22 31.39 -6.04
C SER A 304 -8.99 32.50 -7.07
N ALA A 305 -9.04 33.76 -6.63
CA ALA A 305 -8.50 34.88 -7.40
C ALA A 305 -7.18 35.40 -6.79
N LEU A 306 -6.64 34.69 -5.79
CA LEU A 306 -5.42 35.07 -5.10
C LEU A 306 -4.21 34.73 -5.99
N GLY A 307 -3.24 35.64 -5.98
CA GLY A 307 -1.97 35.44 -6.67
C GLY A 307 -0.97 34.64 -5.80
N PRO A 308 0.33 34.75 -6.13
CA PRO A 308 1.41 34.05 -5.44
C PRO A 308 1.37 34.22 -3.92
N ASP A 309 1.56 33.14 -3.18
CA ASP A 309 1.40 33.09 -1.71
C ASP A 309 2.66 32.67 -0.94
N GLY A 310 3.76 32.44 -1.65
CA GLY A 310 5.05 32.04 -1.09
C GLY A 310 5.27 30.54 -1.02
N TYR A 311 4.30 29.71 -1.44
CA TYR A 311 4.49 28.28 -1.67
C TYR A 311 4.81 28.01 -3.13
N LEU A 312 5.61 26.97 -3.37
CA LEU A 312 5.95 26.57 -4.73
C LEU A 312 4.77 25.79 -5.32
N ASP A 313 4.29 26.19 -6.50
CA ASP A 313 3.26 25.46 -7.22
C ASP A 313 3.86 24.68 -8.39
N MET A 314 3.15 23.64 -8.81
CA MET A 314 3.42 22.98 -10.08
C MET A 314 2.44 23.48 -11.14
N ALA A 315 2.93 24.35 -12.02
CA ALA A 315 2.16 24.99 -13.06
C ALA A 315 2.23 24.18 -14.37
N PHE A 316 1.08 23.97 -15.00
CA PHE A 316 0.91 23.20 -16.23
C PHE A 316 0.32 24.07 -17.33
N LYS A 317 0.59 23.69 -18.58
CA LYS A 317 -0.08 24.23 -19.77
C LYS A 317 -0.71 23.08 -20.54
N PHE A 318 -2.04 23.04 -20.62
CA PHE A 318 -2.80 22.06 -21.39
C PHE A 318 -3.22 22.62 -22.75
N ASP A 319 -3.35 21.78 -23.76
CA ASP A 319 -3.96 22.17 -25.03
C ASP A 319 -5.48 22.38 -24.83
N THR A 320 -5.99 23.58 -25.13
CA THR A 320 -7.40 23.89 -24.86
C THR A 320 -8.35 23.09 -25.76
N GLN A 321 -7.94 22.73 -26.99
CA GLN A 321 -8.76 21.93 -27.89
C GLN A 321 -8.86 20.48 -27.43
N GLU A 322 -7.77 19.89 -26.93
CA GLU A 322 -7.80 18.54 -26.36
C GLU A 322 -8.66 18.48 -25.10
N VAL A 323 -8.52 19.45 -24.20
CA VAL A 323 -9.39 19.56 -23.02
C VAL A 323 -10.85 19.72 -23.45
N ALA A 324 -11.16 20.62 -24.39
CA ALA A 324 -12.53 20.80 -24.88
C ALA A 324 -13.13 19.53 -25.50
N ALA A 325 -12.31 18.73 -26.20
CA ALA A 325 -12.72 17.44 -26.74
C ALA A 325 -13.05 16.45 -25.62
N ALA A 326 -12.19 16.34 -24.60
CA ALA A 326 -12.44 15.48 -23.43
C ALA A 326 -13.72 15.87 -22.68
N LEU A 327 -14.00 17.17 -22.53
CA LEU A 327 -15.25 17.64 -21.91
C LEU A 327 -16.50 17.20 -22.67
N THR A 328 -16.43 17.16 -24.00
CA THR A 328 -17.56 16.74 -24.84
C THR A 328 -17.88 15.25 -24.66
N VAL A 329 -16.89 14.44 -24.30
CA VAL A 329 -17.08 13.03 -23.94
C VAL A 329 -17.72 12.88 -22.55
N LEU A 330 -17.42 13.79 -21.62
CA LEU A 330 -17.93 13.79 -20.25
C LEU A 330 -19.36 14.37 -20.12
N GLY A 331 -19.87 15.07 -21.13
CA GLY A 331 -21.26 15.54 -21.20
C GLY A 331 -21.46 16.78 -22.08
N ASP A 332 -22.68 17.34 -22.07
CA ASP A 332 -23.00 18.52 -22.88
C ASP A 332 -22.17 19.74 -22.47
N VAL A 333 -21.49 20.36 -23.43
CA VAL A 333 -20.68 21.57 -23.25
C VAL A 333 -21.53 22.77 -23.67
N GLU A 334 -22.37 23.31 -22.80
CA GLU A 334 -23.23 24.46 -23.12
C GLU A 334 -22.54 25.79 -22.74
N ASP A 335 -22.90 26.90 -23.42
CA ASP A 335 -22.40 28.22 -23.03
C ASP A 335 -22.81 28.55 -21.58
N LYS A 336 -21.88 29.09 -20.79
CA LYS A 336 -22.02 29.42 -19.36
C LYS A 336 -22.26 28.23 -18.42
N LYS A 337 -22.20 26.99 -18.92
CA LYS A 337 -22.27 25.82 -18.05
C LYS A 337 -21.07 25.78 -17.11
N VAL A 338 -21.33 25.49 -15.84
CA VAL A 338 -20.30 25.25 -14.83
C VAL A 338 -19.97 23.76 -14.84
N LEU A 339 -18.67 23.45 -14.92
CA LEU A 339 -18.17 22.08 -14.84
C LEU A 339 -17.07 22.01 -13.79
N THR A 340 -17.01 20.91 -13.07
CA THR A 340 -15.91 20.58 -12.16
C THR A 340 -14.94 19.70 -12.91
N LEU A 341 -13.71 20.17 -13.10
CA LEU A 341 -12.66 19.41 -13.79
C LEU A 341 -11.72 18.79 -12.77
N GLN A 342 -11.49 17.50 -12.92
CA GLN A 342 -10.56 16.78 -12.07
C GLN A 342 -9.15 16.81 -12.65
N VAL A 343 -8.19 17.06 -11.78
CA VAL A 343 -6.78 16.78 -12.01
C VAL A 343 -6.43 15.50 -11.27
N SER A 344 -5.74 14.58 -11.94
CA SER A 344 -5.20 13.36 -11.36
C SER A 344 -3.73 13.22 -11.70
N GLY A 345 -3.00 12.46 -10.90
CA GLY A 345 -1.60 12.11 -11.15
C GLY A 345 -1.08 11.19 -10.06
N LYS A 346 0.23 11.07 -9.96
CA LYS A 346 0.92 10.31 -8.91
C LYS A 346 2.07 11.12 -8.32
N LEU A 347 2.45 10.77 -7.10
CA LEU A 347 3.73 11.16 -6.54
C LEU A 347 4.86 10.31 -7.15
N LEU A 348 6.10 10.76 -6.96
CA LEU A 348 7.32 10.07 -7.40
C LEU A 348 7.51 8.69 -6.74
N ASP A 349 6.77 8.39 -5.67
CA ASP A 349 6.70 7.05 -5.06
C ASP A 349 5.92 6.02 -5.92
N ALA A 350 5.25 6.48 -6.99
CA ALA A 350 4.42 5.73 -7.94
C ALA A 350 3.18 5.02 -7.37
N THR A 351 3.05 4.93 -6.05
CA THR A 351 1.95 4.26 -5.33
C THR A 351 0.90 5.24 -4.84
N THR A 352 1.28 6.49 -4.58
CA THR A 352 0.38 7.52 -4.10
C THR A 352 -0.22 8.29 -5.26
N GLU A 353 -1.53 8.20 -5.43
CA GLU A 353 -2.30 9.02 -6.36
C GLU A 353 -2.51 10.42 -5.78
N ILE A 354 -2.51 11.43 -6.64
CA ILE A 354 -3.04 12.76 -6.30
C ILE A 354 -4.35 12.98 -7.03
N ARG A 355 -5.30 13.61 -6.35
CA ARG A 355 -6.57 14.06 -6.93
C ARG A 355 -6.89 15.46 -6.46
N GLY A 356 -7.21 16.34 -7.39
CA GLY A 356 -7.74 17.65 -7.08
C GLY A 356 -8.81 18.03 -8.08
N GLU A 357 -9.53 19.10 -7.80
CA GLU A 357 -10.53 19.62 -8.73
C GLU A 357 -10.61 21.13 -8.66
N ASP A 358 -11.09 21.70 -9.75
CA ASP A 358 -11.51 23.09 -9.79
C ASP A 358 -12.69 23.28 -10.74
N VAL A 359 -13.42 24.38 -10.55
CA VAL A 359 -14.60 24.72 -11.34
C VAL A 359 -14.23 25.60 -12.52
N VAL A 360 -14.86 25.35 -13.66
CA VAL A 360 -14.73 26.19 -14.86
C VAL A 360 -16.09 26.61 -15.37
N ILE A 361 -16.14 27.78 -16.02
CA ILE A 361 -17.32 28.24 -16.77
C ILE A 361 -17.05 28.14 -18.27
N ILE A 362 -17.87 27.37 -18.99
CA ILE A 362 -17.73 27.19 -20.44
C ILE A 362 -18.08 28.47 -21.18
N ARG A 363 -17.30 28.81 -22.21
CA ARG A 363 -17.62 29.87 -23.18
C ARG A 363 -17.64 29.33 -24.61
N LYS A 364 -18.80 29.39 -25.26
CA LYS A 364 -19.03 29.09 -26.68
C LYS A 364 -19.28 30.39 -27.45
N GLY A 365 -18.23 31.20 -27.64
CA GLY A 365 -18.32 32.46 -28.39
C GLY A 365 -17.05 33.32 -28.27
N GLY A 366 -16.62 33.96 -29.37
CA GLY A 366 -15.44 34.82 -29.42
C GLY A 366 -15.54 36.03 -28.48
N LYS A 367 -14.38 36.56 -28.05
CA LYS A 367 -14.20 37.68 -27.11
C LYS A 367 -15.38 38.65 -27.10
N GLU A 368 -16.14 38.69 -26.01
CA GLU A 368 -16.87 39.92 -25.67
C GLU A 368 -15.82 41.01 -25.49
N LYS A 369 -16.00 42.11 -26.25
CA LYS A 369 -15.10 43.26 -26.29
C LYS A 369 -15.15 44.06 -25.00
#